data_AF-A0A1Z9DJP4-F1
#
_entry.id   AF-A0A1Z9DJP4-F1
#
_cell.length_a   1.000
_cell.length_b   1.000
_cell.length_c   1.000
_cell.angle_alpha   90.00
_cell.angle_beta   90.00
_cell.angle_gamma   90.00
#
_symmetry.space_group_name_H-M   'P 1'
#
loop_
_entity.id
_entity.type
_entity.pdbx_description
1 polymer ?
#
loop_
_entity_poly.entity_id
_entity_poly.type
_entity_poly.pdbx_seq_one_letter_code
_entity_poly.pdbx_strand_id
1 'polypeptide(L)'
;MAKQNLNIGSSANDGTGDSLRDGAIKLNSVIDELYTNLGNDTNLQINVGSPSAGQFLKWNGSQFAEGALDSLTADLDVAGNKIISSANGDITVMPNGTGDIKFWAGGTGAALTYVDGADGKLKYSNVFATTGDLPDNTVHHGMFAYVSGDTKARFATSGGWVNIISESSSIGLLSDVDLTVGGGASDGQVLKWDGTNSYWYPANDETATGGGGSTQNLFETVNADSGATTASAATDTLTIAGGTNISTSIAGDTVTINMTGTLGAPDQNVFTTIGTDNNSKTANSASTLINFVGGTGISTDVAGDNLTITNSSPNVVQNALQSVSGDSGSYTAVAATSGVEVLGGTGVTTALVSNQLTITAELGMKIGQNKNENGKVIFCDNGTFERVASSGIGWNIGANGSSAYTFNGAGVATTDANPTLYLYRGFTYRFNNTTGASHPFEIKVSAGGALITDGVSGDTEGIQYYTVPMDLAAGTTYKYQCGVPSHVNMIGDLVIV
;
A
#
# COMPACT_ATOMS: atom_id res chain seq x y z
N MET A 1 -0.82 -61.93 35.31
CA MET A 1 -0.97 -62.59 36.62
C MET A 1 -1.88 -61.75 37.52
N ALA A 2 -2.38 -62.28 38.63
CA ALA A 2 -3.17 -61.46 39.55
C ALA A 2 -2.25 -60.45 40.24
N LYS A 3 -2.74 -59.21 40.44
CA LYS A 3 -2.01 -58.17 41.17
C LYS A 3 -1.58 -58.70 42.54
N GLN A 4 -0.28 -58.65 42.80
CA GLN A 4 0.26 -58.97 44.13
C GLN A 4 0.49 -57.68 44.90
N ASN A 5 -0.03 -57.60 46.13
CA ASN A 5 0.17 -56.46 47.02
C ASN A 5 1.22 -56.82 48.07
N LEU A 6 2.09 -55.85 48.39
CA LEU A 6 2.95 -55.92 49.56
C LEU A 6 2.08 -55.79 50.81
N ASN A 7 2.13 -56.77 51.71
CA ASN A 7 1.49 -56.71 53.01
C ASN A 7 2.47 -56.15 54.05
N ILE A 8 2.14 -55.00 54.65
CA ILE A 8 3.00 -54.30 55.61
C ILE A 8 2.72 -54.66 57.08
N GLY A 9 1.79 -55.58 57.34
CA GLY A 9 1.37 -55.97 58.69
C GLY A 9 0.43 -54.97 59.35
N SER A 10 -0.08 -55.31 60.54
CA SER A 10 -1.02 -54.45 61.31
C SER A 10 -0.29 -53.46 62.22
N SER A 11 0.95 -53.74 62.57
CA SER A 11 1.85 -52.92 63.41
C SER A 11 3.31 -53.24 63.10
N ALA A 12 4.22 -52.31 63.42
CA ALA A 12 5.65 -52.53 63.21
C ALA A 12 6.14 -53.78 63.98
N ASN A 13 6.79 -54.70 63.26
CA ASN A 13 7.39 -55.92 63.80
C ASN A 13 6.40 -56.93 64.43
N ASP A 14 5.12 -56.91 64.05
CA ASP A 14 4.11 -57.82 64.60
C ASP A 14 4.09 -59.23 63.97
N GLY A 15 4.92 -59.47 62.94
CA GLY A 15 5.03 -60.76 62.25
C GLY A 15 3.87 -61.11 61.31
N THR A 16 2.93 -60.19 61.08
CA THR A 16 1.76 -60.39 60.18
C THR A 16 1.97 -59.85 58.77
N GLY A 17 3.05 -59.11 58.55
CA GLY A 17 3.47 -58.60 57.24
C GLY A 17 4.32 -59.59 56.43
N ASP A 18 4.58 -59.25 55.18
CA ASP A 18 5.47 -60.04 54.32
C ASP A 18 6.92 -59.98 54.82
N SER A 19 7.66 -61.08 54.65
CA SER A 19 9.11 -61.03 54.75
C SER A 19 9.69 -60.20 53.60
N LEU A 20 10.89 -59.64 53.77
CA LEU A 20 11.58 -58.93 52.67
C LEU A 20 11.71 -59.81 51.41
N ARG A 21 11.87 -61.12 51.58
CA ARG A 21 11.95 -62.08 50.48
C ARG A 21 10.62 -62.23 49.75
N ASP A 22 9.53 -62.44 50.47
CA ASP A 22 8.21 -62.62 49.86
C ASP A 22 7.72 -61.32 49.21
N GLY A 23 7.99 -60.19 49.86
CA GLY A 23 7.74 -58.85 49.28
C GLY A 23 8.53 -58.61 48.00
N ALA A 24 9.81 -59.00 47.94
CA ALA A 24 10.63 -58.87 46.74
C ALA A 24 10.17 -59.81 45.60
N ILE A 25 9.74 -61.03 45.91
CA ILE A 25 9.18 -61.97 44.92
C ILE A 25 7.88 -61.39 44.32
N LYS A 26 7.00 -60.85 45.17
CA LYS A 26 5.77 -60.16 44.74
C LYS A 26 6.08 -58.96 43.85
N LEU A 27 7.06 -58.14 44.25
CA LEU A 27 7.47 -56.95 43.49
C LEU A 27 8.08 -57.33 42.13
N ASN A 28 9.04 -58.26 42.09
CA ASN A 28 9.65 -58.71 40.83
C ASN A 28 8.60 -59.32 39.91
N SER A 29 7.68 -60.12 40.44
CA SER A 29 6.57 -60.66 39.66
C SER A 29 5.74 -59.57 38.97
N VAL A 30 5.46 -58.46 39.67
CA VAL A 30 4.73 -57.31 39.11
C VAL A 30 5.58 -56.57 38.07
N ILE A 31 6.87 -56.38 38.33
CA ILE A 31 7.80 -55.71 37.39
C ILE A 31 7.94 -56.55 36.12
N ASP A 32 8.20 -57.85 36.24
CA ASP A 32 8.34 -58.77 35.11
C ASP A 32 7.06 -58.78 34.25
N GLU A 33 5.88 -58.81 34.88
CA GLU A 33 4.60 -58.70 34.17
C GLU A 33 4.50 -57.40 33.36
N LEU A 34 4.90 -56.26 33.93
CA LEU A 34 4.85 -54.96 33.24
C LEU A 34 5.84 -54.90 32.08
N TYR A 35 7.09 -55.35 32.26
CA TYR A 35 8.11 -55.31 31.22
C TYR A 35 7.87 -56.34 30.11
N THR A 36 7.18 -57.44 30.41
CA THR A 36 6.76 -58.42 29.40
C THR A 36 5.60 -57.89 28.56
N ASN A 37 4.57 -57.31 29.19
CA ASN A 37 3.33 -56.95 28.47
C ASN A 37 3.35 -55.53 27.88
N LEU A 38 4.07 -54.59 28.49
CA LEU A 38 4.14 -53.19 28.06
C LEU A 38 5.54 -52.82 27.55
N GLY A 39 6.45 -53.79 27.45
CA GLY A 39 7.84 -53.61 27.11
C GLY A 39 8.39 -54.73 26.24
N ASN A 40 9.70 -54.91 26.31
CA ASN A 40 10.42 -55.99 25.62
C ASN A 40 11.36 -56.75 26.57
N ASP A 41 10.91 -57.00 27.79
CA ASP A 41 11.65 -57.64 28.89
C ASP A 41 12.85 -56.83 29.43
N THR A 42 13.26 -55.76 28.75
CA THR A 42 14.39 -54.89 29.17
C THR A 42 13.94 -53.45 29.36
N ASN A 43 13.15 -52.91 28.42
CA ASN A 43 12.66 -51.54 28.45
C ASN A 43 11.14 -51.54 28.38
N LEU A 44 10.51 -50.59 29.07
CA LEU A 44 9.12 -50.24 28.78
C LEU A 44 9.06 -49.61 27.38
N GLN A 45 8.12 -50.06 26.57
CA GLN A 45 7.88 -49.58 25.21
C GLN A 45 6.66 -48.66 25.16
N ILE A 46 6.24 -48.12 26.30
CA ILE A 46 5.20 -47.10 26.40
C ILE A 46 5.82 -45.92 27.12
N ASN A 47 5.86 -44.78 26.46
CA ASN A 47 6.30 -43.52 27.03
C ASN A 47 5.20 -42.50 26.88
N VAL A 48 4.59 -42.14 28.00
CA VAL A 48 3.57 -41.10 28.09
C VAL A 48 4.03 -40.08 29.12
N GLY A 49 4.40 -38.89 28.66
CA GLY A 49 4.90 -37.81 29.50
C GLY A 49 3.79 -36.88 29.96
N SER A 50 3.13 -36.23 29.00
CA SER A 50 2.10 -35.22 29.26
C SER A 50 1.10 -35.19 28.12
N PRO A 51 0.25 -36.23 28.00
CA PRO A 51 -0.71 -36.34 26.91
C PRO A 51 -1.76 -35.22 26.98
N SER A 52 -2.15 -34.69 25.82
CA SER A 52 -3.24 -33.73 25.66
C SER A 52 -4.49 -34.41 25.08
N ALA A 53 -5.64 -33.75 25.24
CA ALA A 53 -6.92 -34.30 24.77
C ALA A 53 -6.89 -34.52 23.24
N GLY A 54 -7.22 -35.76 22.82
CA GLY A 54 -7.29 -36.14 21.41
C GLY A 54 -5.98 -36.66 20.79
N GLN A 55 -4.90 -36.79 21.57
CA GLN A 55 -3.68 -37.44 21.10
C GLN A 55 -3.81 -38.96 21.00
N PHE A 56 -3.07 -39.54 20.05
CA PHE A 56 -2.98 -40.98 19.84
C PHE A 56 -1.63 -41.52 20.33
N LEU A 57 -1.58 -42.80 20.67
CA LEU A 57 -0.31 -43.51 20.85
C LEU A 57 0.13 -44.07 19.50
N LYS A 58 1.32 -43.69 19.05
CA LYS A 58 1.91 -44.11 17.77
C LYS A 58 3.22 -44.85 18.01
N TRP A 59 3.41 -45.97 17.32
CA TRP A 59 4.70 -46.63 17.28
C TRP A 59 5.70 -45.77 16.51
N ASN A 60 6.77 -45.32 17.17
CA ASN A 60 7.77 -44.44 16.56
C ASN A 60 9.01 -45.18 16.02
N GLY A 61 8.97 -46.51 16.00
CA GLY A 61 10.11 -47.37 15.64
C GLY A 61 10.82 -48.01 16.83
N SER A 62 10.62 -47.49 18.05
CA SER A 62 11.22 -48.03 19.28
C SER A 62 10.23 -48.21 20.44
N GLN A 63 9.20 -47.36 20.52
CA GLN A 63 8.19 -47.38 21.57
C GLN A 63 6.89 -46.72 21.08
N PHE A 64 5.78 -46.99 21.78
CA PHE A 64 4.56 -46.21 21.69
C PHE A 64 4.75 -44.90 22.45
N ALA A 65 4.61 -43.79 21.74
CA ALA A 65 4.68 -42.44 22.28
C ALA A 65 3.49 -41.62 21.78
N GLU A 66 3.22 -40.47 22.41
CA GLU A 66 2.15 -39.57 21.97
C GLU A 66 2.44 -39.02 20.56
N GLY A 67 1.40 -38.96 19.73
CA GLY A 67 1.49 -38.46 18.37
C GLY A 67 0.13 -38.17 17.73
N ALA A 68 0.18 -37.66 16.51
CA ALA A 68 -1.00 -37.43 15.68
C ALA A 68 -1.23 -38.60 14.71
N LEU A 69 -2.45 -38.70 14.19
CA LEU A 69 -2.79 -39.60 13.09
C LEU A 69 -2.41 -38.94 11.76
N ASP A 70 -1.16 -39.14 11.33
CA ASP A 70 -0.61 -38.46 10.13
C ASP A 70 -0.72 -39.28 8.84
N SER A 71 -1.01 -40.58 8.95
CA SER A 71 -1.00 -41.49 7.82
C SER A 71 -2.02 -42.61 8.02
N LEU A 72 -2.74 -42.92 6.95
CA LEU A 72 -3.55 -44.11 6.84
C LEU A 72 -2.73 -45.21 6.17
N THR A 73 -2.60 -46.36 6.81
CA THR A 73 -1.89 -47.54 6.25
C THR A 73 -2.84 -48.54 5.60
N ALA A 74 -4.14 -48.22 5.56
CA ALA A 74 -5.23 -48.96 4.93
C ALA A 74 -6.35 -47.98 4.55
N ASP A 75 -7.35 -48.45 3.80
CA ASP A 75 -8.52 -47.64 3.45
C ASP A 75 -9.25 -47.14 4.71
N LEU A 76 -9.73 -45.90 4.68
CA LEU A 76 -10.58 -45.35 5.74
C LEU A 76 -12.00 -45.88 5.58
N ASP A 77 -12.34 -46.92 6.33
CA ASP A 77 -13.74 -47.33 6.53
C ASP A 77 -14.38 -46.43 7.59
N VAL A 78 -15.43 -45.69 7.19
CA VAL A 78 -16.17 -44.81 8.09
C VAL A 78 -17.30 -45.53 8.84
N ALA A 79 -17.59 -46.81 8.56
CA ALA A 79 -18.61 -47.62 9.23
C ALA A 79 -19.99 -46.95 9.33
N GLY A 80 -20.39 -46.20 8.30
CA GLY A 80 -21.64 -45.43 8.25
C GLY A 80 -21.60 -44.04 8.89
N ASN A 81 -20.44 -43.61 9.41
CA ASN A 81 -20.24 -42.26 9.94
C ASN A 81 -19.91 -41.26 8.81
N LYS A 82 -19.89 -39.97 9.18
CA LYS A 82 -19.62 -38.86 8.26
C LYS A 82 -18.22 -38.30 8.48
N ILE A 83 -17.59 -37.83 7.41
CA ILE A 83 -16.44 -36.92 7.50
C ILE A 83 -17.03 -35.50 7.57
N ILE A 84 -16.92 -34.83 8.72
CA ILE A 84 -17.51 -33.52 8.96
C ILE A 84 -16.53 -32.60 9.69
N SER A 85 -16.51 -31.33 9.31
CA SER A 85 -15.89 -30.24 10.07
C SER A 85 -16.92 -29.63 11.02
N SER A 86 -16.76 -29.83 12.32
CA SER A 86 -17.75 -29.45 13.34
C SER A 86 -17.78 -27.94 13.67
N ALA A 87 -16.81 -27.18 13.16
CA ALA A 87 -16.64 -25.75 13.44
C ALA A 87 -16.80 -24.87 12.18
N ASN A 88 -17.56 -25.32 11.19
CA ASN A 88 -17.78 -24.63 9.91
C ASN A 88 -16.50 -24.35 9.09
N GLY A 89 -15.41 -25.09 9.34
CA GLY A 89 -14.20 -25.02 8.50
C GLY A 89 -14.30 -25.95 7.28
N ASP A 90 -13.43 -25.74 6.29
CA ASP A 90 -13.39 -26.58 5.09
C ASP A 90 -12.86 -27.99 5.37
N ILE A 91 -13.40 -28.99 4.67
CA ILE A 91 -12.81 -30.33 4.59
C ILE A 91 -11.91 -30.34 3.35
N THR A 92 -10.60 -30.16 3.56
CA THR A 92 -9.63 -30.19 2.46
C THR A 92 -9.29 -31.64 2.11
N VAL A 93 -9.72 -32.09 0.94
CA VAL A 93 -9.27 -33.34 0.32
C VAL A 93 -8.35 -32.95 -0.83
N MET A 94 -7.06 -33.24 -0.70
CA MET A 94 -6.05 -32.80 -1.67
C MET A 94 -5.16 -33.98 -2.06
N PRO A 95 -5.16 -34.39 -3.34
CA PRO A 95 -4.20 -35.36 -3.84
C PRO A 95 -2.80 -34.72 -3.94
N ASN A 96 -1.75 -35.51 -3.77
CA ASN A 96 -0.39 -35.05 -4.01
C ASN A 96 -0.05 -35.10 -5.51
N GLY A 97 0.54 -34.04 -6.07
CA GLY A 97 0.88 -33.96 -7.48
C GLY A 97 -0.36 -33.98 -8.39
N THR A 98 -0.35 -34.82 -9.42
CA THR A 98 -1.42 -34.93 -10.43
C THR A 98 -2.43 -36.05 -10.15
N GLY A 99 -2.53 -36.52 -8.91
CA GLY A 99 -3.52 -37.54 -8.53
C GLY A 99 -4.94 -36.95 -8.51
N ASP A 100 -5.97 -37.77 -8.72
CA ASP A 100 -7.37 -37.29 -8.75
C ASP A 100 -8.08 -37.52 -7.41
N ILE A 101 -9.11 -36.72 -7.14
CA ILE A 101 -10.13 -37.03 -6.13
C ILE A 101 -11.27 -37.79 -6.81
N LYS A 102 -11.41 -39.07 -6.53
CA LYS A 102 -12.31 -39.98 -7.26
C LYS A 102 -13.60 -40.28 -6.49
N PHE A 103 -14.74 -40.15 -7.16
CA PHE A 103 -16.05 -40.52 -6.63
C PHE A 103 -16.59 -41.76 -7.37
N TRP A 104 -16.82 -42.84 -6.63
CA TRP A 104 -17.22 -44.14 -7.18
C TRP A 104 -18.70 -44.45 -6.92
N ALA A 105 -19.39 -44.92 -7.94
CA ALA A 105 -20.72 -45.53 -7.81
C ALA A 105 -20.56 -47.07 -7.74
N GLY A 106 -20.04 -47.58 -6.62
CA GLY A 106 -19.82 -49.02 -6.40
C GLY A 106 -18.35 -49.46 -6.47
N GLY A 107 -18.09 -50.76 -6.22
CA GLY A 107 -16.75 -51.30 -5.93
C GLY A 107 -15.93 -51.84 -7.11
N THR A 108 -16.37 -51.66 -8.36
CA THR A 108 -15.69 -52.19 -9.56
C THR A 108 -15.75 -51.21 -10.73
N GLY A 109 -14.75 -51.20 -11.62
CA GLY A 109 -14.73 -50.31 -12.80
C GLY A 109 -13.75 -49.15 -12.69
N ALA A 110 -14.18 -47.94 -13.05
CA ALA A 110 -13.45 -46.69 -12.89
C ALA A 110 -14.39 -45.61 -12.32
N ALA A 111 -13.85 -44.61 -11.62
CA ALA A 111 -14.63 -43.46 -11.16
C ALA A 111 -15.11 -42.63 -12.36
N LEU A 112 -16.42 -42.57 -12.55
CA LEU A 112 -17.03 -41.77 -13.62
C LEU A 112 -17.14 -40.28 -13.26
N THR A 113 -16.94 -39.92 -11.99
CA THR A 113 -16.92 -38.55 -11.49
C THR A 113 -15.67 -38.34 -10.65
N TYR A 114 -14.90 -37.31 -10.94
CA TYR A 114 -13.67 -37.01 -10.21
C TYR A 114 -13.24 -35.55 -10.38
N VAL A 115 -12.48 -35.03 -9.43
CA VAL A 115 -11.71 -33.79 -9.62
C VAL A 115 -10.35 -34.20 -10.15
N ASP A 116 -10.02 -33.78 -11.36
CA ASP A 116 -8.78 -34.11 -12.02
C ASP A 116 -7.60 -33.36 -11.39
N GLY A 117 -6.57 -34.10 -10.98
CA GLY A 117 -5.40 -33.51 -10.31
C GLY A 117 -4.50 -32.67 -11.21
N ALA A 118 -4.54 -32.90 -12.52
CA ALA A 118 -3.70 -32.20 -13.48
C ALA A 118 -4.25 -30.81 -13.84
N ASP A 119 -5.57 -30.67 -13.97
CA ASP A 119 -6.22 -29.41 -14.38
C ASP A 119 -7.21 -28.81 -13.35
N GLY A 120 -7.49 -29.53 -12.27
CA GLY A 120 -8.38 -29.09 -11.18
C GLY A 120 -9.86 -29.07 -11.55
N LYS A 121 -10.28 -29.64 -12.69
CA LYS A 121 -11.68 -29.61 -13.13
C LYS A 121 -12.45 -30.82 -12.61
N LEU A 122 -13.73 -30.59 -12.28
CA LEU A 122 -14.69 -31.67 -12.08
C LEU A 122 -15.00 -32.29 -13.44
N LYS A 123 -14.59 -33.55 -13.62
CA LYS A 123 -14.90 -34.36 -14.79
C LYS A 123 -15.95 -35.38 -14.39
N TYR A 124 -17.02 -35.47 -15.18
CA TYR A 124 -18.07 -36.45 -14.96
C TYR A 124 -18.58 -36.98 -16.30
N SER A 125 -18.85 -38.29 -16.36
CA SER A 125 -19.40 -38.96 -17.53
C SER A 125 -20.86 -39.35 -17.26
N ASN A 126 -21.80 -38.54 -17.76
CA ASN A 126 -23.22 -38.81 -17.62
C ASN A 126 -23.84 -39.27 -18.95
N VAL A 127 -23.46 -40.47 -19.38
CA VAL A 127 -23.83 -41.06 -20.68
C VAL A 127 -24.76 -42.24 -20.47
N PHE A 128 -25.87 -42.25 -21.21
CA PHE A 128 -26.84 -43.35 -21.24
C PHE A 128 -26.95 -43.92 -22.65
N ALA A 129 -27.15 -45.23 -22.77
CA ALA A 129 -27.20 -45.88 -24.08
C ALA A 129 -28.47 -45.50 -24.84
N THR A 130 -29.61 -45.50 -24.15
CA THR A 130 -30.92 -45.17 -24.72
C THR A 130 -31.68 -44.19 -23.85
N THR A 131 -32.70 -43.54 -24.42
CA THR A 131 -33.57 -42.63 -23.67
C THR A 131 -34.31 -43.32 -22.52
N GLY A 132 -34.58 -44.63 -22.65
CA GLY A 132 -35.23 -45.43 -21.60
C GLY A 132 -34.32 -45.70 -20.39
N ASP A 133 -33.00 -45.53 -20.54
CA ASP A 133 -32.04 -45.70 -19.45
C ASP A 133 -31.92 -44.42 -18.60
N LEU A 134 -32.50 -43.30 -19.04
CA LEU A 134 -32.48 -42.06 -18.28
C LEU A 134 -33.25 -42.23 -16.97
N PRO A 135 -32.73 -41.69 -15.85
CA PRO A 135 -33.40 -41.78 -14.57
C PRO A 135 -34.68 -40.92 -14.55
N ASP A 136 -35.51 -41.14 -13.52
CA ASP A 136 -36.71 -40.35 -13.29
C ASP A 136 -36.40 -38.84 -13.30
N ASN A 137 -37.05 -38.13 -14.20
CA ASN A 137 -36.82 -36.70 -14.45
C ASN A 137 -37.29 -35.81 -13.30
N THR A 138 -38.27 -36.25 -12.51
CA THR A 138 -38.82 -35.47 -11.39
C THR A 138 -37.91 -35.54 -10.17
N VAL A 139 -37.31 -36.72 -9.91
CA VAL A 139 -36.32 -36.91 -8.84
C VAL A 139 -35.01 -36.19 -9.15
N HIS A 140 -34.64 -36.13 -10.44
CA HIS A 140 -33.38 -35.55 -10.90
C HIS A 140 -33.59 -34.23 -11.68
N HIS A 141 -34.52 -33.38 -11.23
CA HIS A 141 -34.82 -32.12 -11.89
C HIS A 141 -33.58 -31.25 -12.09
N GLY A 142 -33.32 -30.79 -13.33
CA GLY A 142 -32.14 -30.01 -13.70
C GLY A 142 -30.90 -30.83 -14.06
N MET A 143 -30.94 -32.17 -13.95
CA MET A 143 -29.84 -33.04 -14.37
C MET A 143 -29.59 -32.93 -15.87
N PHE A 144 -28.34 -32.69 -16.26
CA PHE A 144 -27.88 -32.76 -17.65
C PHE A 144 -27.42 -34.18 -17.97
N ALA A 145 -27.84 -34.77 -19.08
CA ALA A 145 -27.42 -36.10 -19.52
C ALA A 145 -27.16 -36.13 -21.04
N TYR A 146 -26.31 -37.06 -21.47
CA TYR A 146 -26.11 -37.36 -22.88
C TYR A 146 -26.60 -38.77 -23.20
N VAL A 147 -27.39 -38.93 -24.26
CA VAL A 147 -27.83 -40.24 -24.73
C VAL A 147 -27.09 -40.58 -26.01
N SER A 148 -26.26 -41.62 -25.96
CA SER A 148 -25.37 -41.98 -27.05
C SER A 148 -26.11 -42.65 -28.21
N GLY A 149 -27.20 -43.36 -27.94
CA GLY A 149 -28.00 -44.05 -28.97
C GLY A 149 -28.65 -43.12 -29.99
N ASP A 150 -28.94 -41.87 -29.63
CA ASP A 150 -29.46 -40.85 -30.55
C ASP A 150 -28.61 -39.57 -30.61
N THR A 151 -27.45 -39.59 -29.95
CA THR A 151 -26.45 -38.51 -29.93
C THR A 151 -26.96 -37.17 -29.40
N LYS A 152 -27.95 -37.17 -28.48
CA LYS A 152 -28.55 -35.93 -27.95
C LYS A 152 -28.17 -35.64 -26.51
N ALA A 153 -27.80 -34.39 -26.26
CA ALA A 153 -27.75 -33.83 -24.91
C ALA A 153 -29.15 -33.45 -24.44
N ARG A 154 -29.42 -33.62 -23.15
CA ARG A 154 -30.73 -33.38 -22.54
C ARG A 154 -30.58 -32.78 -21.16
N PHE A 155 -31.63 -32.10 -20.71
CA PHE A 155 -31.80 -31.78 -19.30
C PHE A 155 -33.17 -32.24 -18.80
N ALA A 156 -33.22 -32.69 -17.55
CA ALA A 156 -34.45 -33.12 -16.90
C ALA A 156 -35.27 -31.90 -16.44
N THR A 157 -36.56 -31.91 -16.78
CA THR A 157 -37.57 -30.98 -16.27
C THR A 157 -38.68 -31.75 -15.56
N SER A 158 -39.59 -31.04 -14.86
CA SER A 158 -40.75 -31.68 -14.24
C SER A 158 -41.68 -32.34 -15.27
N GLY A 159 -41.68 -31.87 -16.52
CA GLY A 159 -42.48 -32.41 -17.62
C GLY A 159 -41.80 -33.50 -18.44
N GLY A 160 -40.54 -33.82 -18.17
CA GLY A 160 -39.77 -34.83 -18.90
C GLY A 160 -38.37 -34.37 -19.27
N TRP A 161 -37.66 -35.21 -20.01
CA TRP A 161 -36.34 -34.88 -20.54
C TRP A 161 -36.44 -34.04 -21.82
N VAL A 162 -35.83 -32.85 -21.80
CA VAL A 162 -35.84 -31.91 -22.94
C VAL A 162 -34.52 -32.02 -23.70
N ASN A 163 -34.60 -32.15 -25.02
CA ASN A 163 -33.42 -32.17 -25.88
C ASN A 163 -32.80 -30.77 -26.00
N ILE A 164 -31.48 -30.70 -25.95
CA ILE A 164 -30.71 -29.51 -26.30
C ILE A 164 -30.32 -29.64 -27.77
N ILE A 165 -30.60 -28.60 -28.55
CA ILE A 165 -30.22 -28.56 -29.97
C ILE A 165 -28.72 -28.28 -30.12
N SER A 166 -28.11 -28.90 -31.14
CA SER A 166 -26.70 -28.78 -31.52
C SER A 166 -26.57 -28.39 -32.99
N GLU A 167 -25.35 -28.18 -33.50
CA GLU A 167 -25.10 -27.95 -34.93
C GLU A 167 -25.54 -29.11 -35.84
N SER A 168 -25.71 -30.30 -35.28
CA SER A 168 -26.24 -31.48 -35.99
C SER A 168 -27.77 -31.60 -35.92
N SER A 169 -28.45 -30.67 -35.24
CA SER A 169 -29.90 -30.65 -35.11
C SER A 169 -30.56 -29.85 -36.22
N SER A 170 -31.70 -30.33 -36.73
CA SER A 170 -32.56 -29.50 -37.60
C SER A 170 -33.20 -28.37 -36.80
N ILE A 171 -33.31 -27.18 -37.41
CA ILE A 171 -34.01 -26.03 -36.83
C ILE A 171 -35.49 -26.32 -36.55
N GLY A 172 -36.10 -27.28 -37.24
CA GLY A 172 -37.48 -27.72 -36.99
C GLY A 172 -37.69 -28.49 -35.69
N LEU A 173 -36.66 -28.69 -34.86
CA LEU A 173 -36.82 -29.17 -33.48
C LEU A 173 -37.25 -28.05 -32.52
N LEU A 174 -37.16 -26.78 -32.92
CA LEU A 174 -37.70 -25.66 -32.18
C LEU A 174 -39.22 -25.63 -32.32
N SER A 175 -39.94 -25.45 -31.22
CA SER A 175 -41.41 -25.52 -31.20
C SER A 175 -42.10 -24.41 -32.00
N ASP A 176 -41.39 -23.30 -32.22
CA ASP A 176 -41.84 -22.15 -33.00
C ASP A 176 -41.34 -22.19 -34.45
N VAL A 177 -40.87 -23.33 -34.95
CA VAL A 177 -40.44 -23.51 -36.34
C VAL A 177 -41.18 -24.70 -36.96
N ASP A 178 -42.02 -24.41 -37.95
CA ASP A 178 -42.75 -25.41 -38.72
C ASP A 178 -42.16 -25.57 -40.12
N LEU A 179 -41.40 -26.65 -40.32
CA LEU A 179 -40.81 -26.99 -41.61
C LEU A 179 -41.75 -27.81 -42.51
N THR A 180 -43.00 -28.04 -42.11
CA THR A 180 -44.00 -28.79 -42.91
C THR A 180 -44.86 -27.87 -43.78
N VAL A 181 -44.95 -26.59 -43.42
CA VAL A 181 -45.65 -25.55 -44.17
C VAL A 181 -44.74 -25.01 -45.28
N GLY A 182 -45.34 -24.52 -46.38
CA GLY A 182 -44.60 -23.90 -47.49
C GLY A 182 -43.83 -24.88 -48.40
N GLY A 183 -44.06 -26.19 -48.28
CA GLY A 183 -43.33 -27.21 -49.06
C GLY A 183 -42.00 -27.64 -48.44
N GLY A 184 -41.66 -27.10 -47.26
CA GLY A 184 -40.46 -27.44 -46.51
C GLY A 184 -39.19 -26.74 -47.00
N ALA A 185 -38.09 -26.98 -46.28
CA ALA A 185 -36.81 -26.36 -46.57
C ALA A 185 -36.28 -26.82 -47.95
N SER A 186 -36.05 -25.86 -48.84
CA SER A 186 -35.50 -26.05 -50.19
C SER A 186 -34.57 -24.88 -50.54
N ASP A 187 -33.83 -25.02 -51.65
CA ASP A 187 -32.94 -23.95 -52.12
C ASP A 187 -33.72 -22.65 -52.38
N GLY A 188 -33.15 -21.51 -51.99
CA GLY A 188 -33.80 -20.19 -52.08
C GLY A 188 -34.89 -19.90 -51.05
N GLN A 189 -35.07 -20.74 -50.03
CA GLN A 189 -35.99 -20.45 -48.91
C GLN A 189 -35.33 -19.63 -47.80
N VAL A 190 -36.11 -18.78 -47.16
CA VAL A 190 -35.83 -18.11 -45.88
C VAL A 190 -36.87 -18.52 -44.83
N LEU A 191 -36.54 -18.40 -43.54
CA LEU A 191 -37.54 -18.52 -42.49
C LEU A 191 -38.35 -17.23 -42.40
N LYS A 192 -39.67 -17.34 -42.53
CA LYS A 192 -40.62 -16.24 -42.46
C LYS A 192 -41.55 -16.42 -41.26
N TRP A 193 -41.73 -15.35 -40.49
CA TRP A 193 -42.65 -15.35 -39.35
C TRP A 193 -44.10 -15.27 -39.82
N ASP A 194 -44.93 -16.21 -39.37
CA ASP A 194 -46.39 -16.15 -39.48
C ASP A 194 -46.99 -15.61 -38.17
N GLY A 195 -47.42 -14.35 -38.18
CA GLY A 195 -48.06 -13.73 -37.01
C GLY A 195 -49.42 -14.33 -36.63
N THR A 196 -50.09 -15.04 -37.54
CA THR A 196 -51.40 -15.67 -37.29
C THR A 196 -51.21 -17.00 -36.58
N ASN A 197 -50.26 -17.80 -37.05
CA ASN A 197 -50.01 -19.13 -36.50
C ASN A 197 -48.89 -19.17 -35.45
N SER A 198 -48.17 -18.06 -35.25
CA SER A 198 -47.09 -17.90 -34.26
C SER A 198 -45.92 -18.87 -34.42
N TYR A 199 -45.51 -19.12 -35.67
CA TYR A 199 -44.31 -19.90 -35.99
C TYR A 199 -43.51 -19.27 -37.14
N TRP A 200 -42.27 -19.69 -37.29
CA TRP A 200 -41.44 -19.52 -38.47
C TRP A 200 -41.66 -20.69 -39.44
N TYR A 201 -41.76 -20.41 -40.74
CA TYR A 201 -41.85 -21.44 -41.79
C TYR A 201 -40.98 -21.08 -43.00
N PRO A 202 -40.55 -22.06 -43.80
CA PRO A 202 -39.86 -21.80 -45.06
C PRO A 202 -40.78 -21.05 -46.05
N ALA A 203 -40.33 -19.91 -46.56
CA ALA A 203 -40.93 -19.22 -47.70
C ALA A 203 -39.83 -18.76 -48.67
N ASN A 204 -40.19 -18.54 -49.94
CA ASN A 204 -39.25 -18.01 -50.93
C ASN A 204 -38.59 -16.73 -50.41
N ASP A 205 -37.28 -16.60 -50.66
CA ASP A 205 -36.57 -15.34 -50.49
C ASP A 205 -37.07 -14.32 -51.51
N GLU A 206 -38.08 -13.55 -51.14
CA GLU A 206 -38.66 -12.48 -51.97
C GLU A 206 -37.71 -11.27 -52.01
N THR A 207 -36.52 -11.43 -52.60
CA THR A 207 -35.56 -10.32 -52.79
C THR A 207 -35.71 -9.61 -54.15
N ALA A 208 -36.75 -9.88 -54.95
CA ALA A 208 -36.93 -9.17 -56.23
C ALA A 208 -38.35 -9.20 -56.85
N THR A 209 -39.43 -9.04 -56.07
CA THR A 209 -40.69 -8.52 -56.61
C THR A 209 -41.15 -7.36 -55.73
N GLY A 210 -40.78 -6.13 -56.07
CA GLY A 210 -41.57 -5.47 -57.10
C GLY A 210 -42.99 -5.31 -56.57
N GLY A 211 -43.18 -4.41 -55.60
CA GLY A 211 -44.50 -3.93 -55.26
C GLY A 211 -45.19 -3.49 -56.53
N GLY A 212 -46.24 -4.22 -56.91
CA GLY A 212 -46.98 -4.07 -58.16
C GLY A 212 -47.70 -2.73 -58.25
N GLY A 213 -46.97 -1.68 -58.61
CA GLY A 213 -47.47 -0.57 -59.40
C GLY A 213 -47.07 -0.82 -60.85
N SER A 214 -48.03 -1.06 -61.73
CA SER A 214 -47.83 -1.07 -63.18
C SER A 214 -46.99 0.13 -63.61
N THR A 215 -45.85 -0.12 -64.27
CA THR A 215 -45.06 0.89 -65.01
C THR A 215 -44.88 2.23 -64.28
N GLN A 216 -43.98 2.29 -63.30
CA GLN A 216 -43.51 3.58 -62.79
C GLN A 216 -42.73 4.28 -63.93
N ASN A 217 -43.23 5.43 -64.39
CA ASN A 217 -42.45 6.28 -65.29
C ASN A 217 -41.09 6.58 -64.62
N LEU A 218 -39.99 6.53 -65.38
CA LEU A 218 -38.65 6.87 -64.85
C LEU A 218 -38.61 8.29 -64.23
N PHE A 219 -39.57 9.16 -64.62
CA PHE A 219 -39.91 10.43 -63.99
C PHE A 219 -41.43 10.68 -64.11
N GLU A 220 -42.10 11.16 -63.04
CA GLU A 220 -43.56 11.39 -63.05
C GLU A 220 -43.92 12.79 -63.58
N THR A 221 -43.30 13.83 -63.03
CA THR A 221 -43.37 15.22 -63.53
C THR A 221 -42.01 15.87 -63.34
N VAL A 222 -41.52 16.58 -64.35
CA VAL A 222 -40.32 17.42 -64.24
C VAL A 222 -40.73 18.87 -64.40
N ASN A 223 -40.57 19.65 -63.34
CA ASN A 223 -40.81 21.09 -63.32
C ASN A 223 -39.50 21.82 -63.64
N ALA A 224 -39.57 22.82 -64.51
CA ALA A 224 -38.49 23.78 -64.73
C ALA A 224 -38.86 25.13 -64.08
N ASP A 225 -37.90 26.05 -63.97
CA ASP A 225 -38.15 27.41 -63.49
C ASP A 225 -39.24 28.14 -64.31
N SER A 226 -39.42 27.73 -65.57
CA SER A 226 -40.58 28.06 -66.40
C SER A 226 -41.09 26.83 -67.15
N GLY A 227 -42.31 26.39 -66.87
CA GLY A 227 -42.96 25.24 -67.51
C GLY A 227 -42.75 23.90 -66.79
N ALA A 228 -43.47 22.86 -67.24
CA ALA A 228 -43.36 21.49 -66.75
C ALA A 228 -43.66 20.48 -67.87
N THR A 229 -43.20 19.24 -67.70
CA THR A 229 -43.56 18.11 -68.58
C THR A 229 -43.86 16.86 -67.75
N THR A 230 -44.74 16.00 -68.26
CA THR A 230 -45.17 14.73 -67.64
C THR A 230 -44.90 13.60 -68.61
N ALA A 231 -44.34 12.48 -68.15
CA ALA A 231 -44.15 11.32 -69.01
C ALA A 231 -45.51 10.79 -69.51
N SER A 232 -45.67 10.74 -70.83
CA SER A 232 -46.92 10.39 -71.54
C SER A 232 -46.96 8.94 -72.04
N ALA A 233 -45.83 8.23 -71.97
CA ALA A 233 -45.70 6.82 -72.31
C ALA A 233 -44.62 6.15 -71.44
N ALA A 234 -44.65 4.82 -71.34
CA ALA A 234 -43.69 4.05 -70.57
C ALA A 234 -42.23 4.16 -71.08
N THR A 235 -42.01 4.67 -72.30
CA THR A 235 -40.69 4.90 -72.91
C THR A 235 -40.46 6.38 -73.25
N ASP A 236 -41.11 7.31 -72.55
CA ASP A 236 -40.97 8.73 -72.84
C ASP A 236 -39.53 9.22 -72.61
N THR A 237 -39.05 10.15 -73.45
CA THR A 237 -37.66 10.63 -73.44
C THR A 237 -37.60 12.11 -73.07
N LEU A 238 -36.98 12.45 -71.94
CA LEU A 238 -36.67 13.83 -71.56
C LEU A 238 -35.39 14.32 -72.25
N THR A 239 -35.49 15.40 -73.03
CA THR A 239 -34.33 16.05 -73.66
C THR A 239 -33.93 17.31 -72.89
N ILE A 240 -32.66 17.41 -72.47
CA ILE A 240 -32.08 18.63 -71.87
C ILE A 240 -31.24 19.34 -72.94
N ALA A 241 -31.84 20.31 -73.63
CA ALA A 241 -31.20 21.07 -74.70
C ALA A 241 -30.50 22.35 -74.17
N GLY A 242 -29.31 22.66 -74.70
CA GLY A 242 -28.63 23.93 -74.43
C GLY A 242 -29.34 25.12 -75.10
N GLY A 243 -29.60 26.18 -74.33
CA GLY A 243 -30.04 27.48 -74.87
C GLY A 243 -28.88 28.34 -75.39
N THR A 244 -29.13 29.61 -75.67
CA THR A 244 -28.06 30.56 -76.05
C THR A 244 -26.99 30.62 -74.96
N ASN A 245 -25.72 30.44 -75.34
CA ASN A 245 -24.55 30.41 -74.44
C ASN A 245 -24.54 29.26 -73.41
N ILE A 246 -25.36 28.22 -73.61
CA ILE A 246 -25.34 26.99 -72.82
C ILE A 246 -25.10 25.82 -73.76
N SER A 247 -24.16 24.95 -73.40
CA SER A 247 -24.05 23.61 -73.98
C SER A 247 -24.42 22.56 -72.95
N THR A 248 -25.11 21.51 -73.38
CA THR A 248 -25.44 20.35 -72.55
C THR A 248 -24.77 19.11 -73.15
N SER A 249 -24.23 18.24 -72.29
CA SER A 249 -23.60 16.99 -72.72
C SER A 249 -23.83 15.89 -71.69
N ILE A 250 -23.79 14.64 -72.13
CA ILE A 250 -23.92 13.46 -71.28
C ILE A 250 -22.71 12.55 -71.55
N ALA A 251 -22.02 12.15 -70.48
CA ALA A 251 -20.97 11.15 -70.53
C ALA A 251 -21.18 10.17 -69.36
N GLY A 252 -21.42 8.89 -69.68
CA GLY A 252 -21.92 7.93 -68.69
C GLY A 252 -23.27 8.39 -68.12
N ASP A 253 -23.38 8.43 -66.79
CA ASP A 253 -24.61 8.78 -66.07
C ASP A 253 -24.65 10.25 -65.60
N THR A 254 -23.71 11.10 -66.04
CA THR A 254 -23.65 12.52 -65.63
C THR A 254 -24.11 13.45 -66.74
N VAL A 255 -25.13 14.27 -66.44
CA VAL A 255 -25.51 15.43 -67.27
C VAL A 255 -24.63 16.61 -66.89
N THR A 256 -23.93 17.17 -67.87
CA THR A 256 -23.12 18.39 -67.71
C THR A 256 -23.77 19.54 -68.47
N ILE A 257 -24.07 20.64 -67.76
CA ILE A 257 -24.58 21.88 -68.33
C ILE A 257 -23.47 22.93 -68.19
N ASN A 258 -22.90 23.35 -69.31
CA ASN A 258 -21.78 24.30 -69.35
C ASN A 258 -22.23 25.63 -69.94
N MET A 259 -21.92 26.73 -69.24
CA MET A 259 -21.91 28.07 -69.85
C MET A 259 -20.81 28.11 -70.92
N THR A 260 -21.18 28.41 -72.16
CA THR A 260 -20.26 28.56 -73.30
C THR A 260 -20.02 30.02 -73.68
N GLY A 261 -20.79 30.96 -73.12
CA GLY A 261 -20.55 32.41 -73.24
C GLY A 261 -19.77 33.00 -72.06
N THR A 262 -19.34 34.25 -72.18
CA THR A 262 -18.66 35.02 -71.12
C THR A 262 -19.66 35.65 -70.13
N LEU A 263 -19.46 35.44 -68.82
CA LEU A 263 -20.11 36.24 -67.77
C LEU A 263 -19.54 37.69 -67.79
N GLY A 264 -20.40 38.71 -67.84
CA GLY A 264 -20.01 40.06 -67.39
C GLY A 264 -20.03 40.10 -65.86
N ALA A 265 -19.07 40.66 -65.11
CA ALA A 265 -18.03 41.63 -65.41
C ALA A 265 -16.81 41.45 -64.43
N PRO A 266 -15.65 42.11 -64.67
CA PRO A 266 -14.39 41.94 -63.94
C PRO A 266 -14.36 42.73 -62.61
N ASP A 267 -13.48 42.30 -61.71
CA ASP A 267 -13.07 42.93 -60.44
C ASP A 267 -14.04 42.91 -59.25
N GLN A 268 -13.70 42.14 -58.20
CA GLN A 268 -14.33 42.32 -56.90
C GLN A 268 -13.42 42.26 -55.65
N ASN A 269 -12.11 41.96 -55.72
CA ASN A 269 -11.28 41.92 -54.51
C ASN A 269 -9.79 42.26 -54.76
N VAL A 270 -9.48 43.49 -55.15
CA VAL A 270 -8.08 43.96 -55.26
C VAL A 270 -7.87 45.18 -54.39
N PHE A 271 -7.20 45.01 -53.25
CA PHE A 271 -6.63 46.13 -52.50
C PHE A 271 -5.56 46.80 -53.37
N THR A 272 -5.53 48.13 -53.43
CA THR A 272 -4.62 48.85 -54.33
C THR A 272 -3.17 48.84 -53.83
N THR A 273 -2.91 49.16 -52.56
CA THR A 273 -1.57 49.03 -51.95
C THR A 273 -1.69 48.88 -50.43
N ILE A 274 -0.90 47.96 -49.85
CA ILE A 274 -0.73 47.84 -48.39
C ILE A 274 0.70 48.30 -48.03
N GLY A 275 0.82 49.30 -47.14
CA GLY A 275 2.10 49.80 -46.62
C GLY A 275 2.48 49.16 -45.29
N THR A 276 3.78 49.09 -45.00
CA THR A 276 4.40 48.66 -43.73
C THR A 276 5.37 49.73 -43.25
N ASP A 277 5.92 49.57 -42.05
CA ASP A 277 6.92 50.45 -41.43
C ASP A 277 8.15 50.71 -42.32
N ASN A 278 8.56 49.73 -43.12
CA ASN A 278 9.76 49.83 -43.96
C ASN A 278 9.53 49.60 -45.47
N ASN A 279 8.39 49.04 -45.92
CA ASN A 279 8.13 48.66 -47.32
C ASN A 279 6.63 48.75 -47.72
N SER A 280 6.28 48.46 -48.98
CA SER A 280 4.87 48.31 -49.43
C SER A 280 4.70 47.20 -50.49
N LYS A 281 3.44 46.77 -50.72
CA LYS A 281 3.07 45.83 -51.79
C LYS A 281 1.81 46.31 -52.53
N THR A 282 1.92 46.41 -53.86
CA THR A 282 0.81 46.67 -54.79
C THR A 282 0.39 45.36 -55.45
N ALA A 283 -0.91 45.16 -55.65
CA ALA A 283 -1.42 43.99 -56.37
C ALA A 283 -1.02 44.06 -57.85
N ASN A 284 -0.40 42.99 -58.36
CA ASN A 284 0.10 42.94 -59.75
C ASN A 284 -0.44 41.74 -60.55
N SER A 285 -1.34 40.97 -59.94
CA SER A 285 -2.09 39.87 -60.56
C SER A 285 -3.32 39.54 -59.71
N ALA A 286 -4.29 38.83 -60.32
CA ALA A 286 -5.48 38.34 -59.63
C ALA A 286 -5.21 37.31 -58.52
N SER A 287 -3.96 36.82 -58.39
CA SER A 287 -3.53 35.88 -57.35
C SER A 287 -2.45 36.45 -56.43
N THR A 288 -2.33 37.78 -56.34
CA THR A 288 -1.30 38.40 -55.49
C THR A 288 -1.53 38.02 -54.02
N LEU A 289 -0.59 37.28 -53.42
CA LEU A 289 -0.60 36.90 -52.01
C LEU A 289 0.22 37.89 -51.18
N ILE A 290 -0.33 38.29 -50.03
CA ILE A 290 0.40 38.99 -48.96
C ILE A 290 0.37 38.08 -47.74
N ASN A 291 1.54 37.62 -47.32
CA ASN A 291 1.68 36.81 -46.11
C ASN A 291 2.00 37.72 -44.92
N PHE A 292 1.24 37.60 -43.85
CA PHE A 292 1.62 38.12 -42.55
C PHE A 292 2.46 37.05 -41.85
N VAL A 293 3.78 37.28 -41.77
CA VAL A 293 4.73 36.34 -41.17
C VAL A 293 5.21 36.92 -39.85
N GLY A 294 4.94 36.22 -38.74
CA GLY A 294 5.49 36.59 -37.45
C GLY A 294 7.02 36.53 -37.44
N GLY A 295 7.67 37.59 -36.98
CA GLY A 295 9.11 37.59 -36.71
C GLY A 295 9.46 36.73 -35.49
N THR A 296 10.74 36.65 -35.12
CA THR A 296 11.18 35.91 -33.92
C THR A 296 10.38 36.38 -32.69
N GLY A 297 9.63 35.46 -32.10
CA GLY A 297 8.82 35.74 -30.92
C GLY A 297 7.38 36.17 -31.17
N ILE A 298 6.99 36.45 -32.42
CA ILE A 298 5.62 36.78 -32.79
C ILE A 298 5.06 35.61 -33.60
N SER A 299 3.87 35.14 -33.25
CA SER A 299 3.08 34.25 -34.10
C SER A 299 1.91 35.02 -34.69
N THR A 300 1.68 34.82 -35.98
CA THR A 300 0.53 35.37 -36.71
C THR A 300 -0.34 34.19 -37.12
N ASP A 301 -1.62 34.23 -36.77
CA ASP A 301 -2.58 33.19 -37.09
C ASP A 301 -3.88 33.79 -37.63
N VAL A 302 -4.51 33.12 -38.58
CA VAL A 302 -5.80 33.51 -39.16
C VAL A 302 -6.78 32.38 -38.91
N ALA A 303 -7.75 32.63 -38.03
CA ALA A 303 -8.82 31.70 -37.70
C ALA A 303 -10.17 32.34 -38.01
N GLY A 304 -10.89 31.79 -39.00
CA GLY A 304 -12.09 32.42 -39.56
C GLY A 304 -11.75 33.74 -40.25
N ASP A 305 -12.54 34.79 -39.97
CA ASP A 305 -12.39 36.10 -40.59
C ASP A 305 -11.42 37.04 -39.84
N ASN A 306 -10.82 36.58 -38.74
CA ASN A 306 -9.95 37.40 -37.89
C ASN A 306 -8.47 37.02 -38.05
N LEU A 307 -7.62 38.02 -38.31
CA LEU A 307 -6.17 37.89 -38.13
C LEU A 307 -5.81 38.20 -36.68
N THR A 308 -5.18 37.23 -36.01
CA THR A 308 -4.66 37.37 -34.65
C THR A 308 -3.14 37.42 -34.69
N ILE A 309 -2.56 38.41 -34.02
CA ILE A 309 -1.10 38.54 -33.85
C ILE A 309 -0.79 38.39 -32.36
N THR A 310 0.02 37.40 -32.00
CA THR A 310 0.35 37.05 -30.61
C THR A 310 1.85 37.13 -30.38
N ASN A 311 2.27 37.72 -29.27
CA ASN A 311 3.64 37.56 -28.78
C ASN A 311 3.78 36.14 -28.21
N SER A 312 4.39 35.25 -28.98
CA SER A 312 4.53 33.82 -28.67
C SER A 312 5.80 33.50 -27.88
N SER A 313 6.84 34.34 -27.92
CA SER A 313 8.07 34.13 -27.14
C SER A 313 9.04 35.34 -27.14
N PRO A 314 9.75 35.64 -26.04
CA PRO A 314 9.49 35.13 -24.70
C PRO A 314 8.35 35.92 -24.06
N ASN A 315 7.27 35.21 -23.71
CA ASN A 315 6.22 35.69 -22.79
C ASN A 315 6.52 35.25 -21.34
N VAL A 316 7.80 35.12 -20.96
CA VAL A 316 8.19 34.69 -19.62
C VAL A 316 8.15 35.86 -18.65
N VAL A 317 7.41 35.69 -17.55
CA VAL A 317 7.62 36.45 -16.32
C VAL A 317 9.10 36.33 -15.95
N GLN A 318 9.83 37.45 -15.95
CA GLN A 318 11.24 37.51 -15.60
C GLN A 318 11.40 37.45 -14.08
N ASN A 319 11.17 36.29 -13.46
CA ASN A 319 11.57 36.05 -12.08
C ASN A 319 13.07 35.74 -12.03
N ALA A 320 13.89 36.67 -12.53
CA ALA A 320 15.31 36.45 -12.76
C ALA A 320 16.13 36.73 -11.49
N LEU A 321 16.50 35.67 -10.78
CA LEU A 321 17.72 35.68 -9.97
C LEU A 321 18.90 35.68 -10.94
N GLN A 322 19.72 36.74 -11.01
CA GLN A 322 20.86 36.78 -11.95
C GLN A 322 22.07 35.99 -11.42
N SER A 323 22.44 36.23 -10.17
CA SER A 323 23.49 35.47 -9.48
C SER A 323 23.40 35.65 -7.96
N VAL A 324 23.86 34.67 -7.18
CA VAL A 324 24.02 34.74 -5.73
C VAL A 324 25.45 34.34 -5.38
N SER A 325 26.12 35.08 -4.51
CA SER A 325 27.47 34.76 -4.01
C SER A 325 27.45 34.61 -2.50
N GLY A 326 28.12 33.58 -1.98
CA GLY A 326 28.32 33.38 -0.54
C GLY A 326 29.76 33.68 -0.13
N ASP A 327 30.05 33.60 1.17
CA ASP A 327 31.40 33.80 1.72
C ASP A 327 32.42 32.81 1.13
N SER A 328 31.96 31.65 0.67
CA SER A 328 32.69 30.74 -0.21
C SER A 328 31.80 30.27 -1.37
N GLY A 329 32.19 30.58 -2.61
CA GLY A 329 31.50 30.13 -3.83
C GLY A 329 30.39 31.06 -4.34
N SER A 330 29.93 30.80 -5.57
CA SER A 330 28.85 31.56 -6.22
C SER A 330 28.02 30.67 -7.14
N TYR A 331 26.81 31.15 -7.46
CA TYR A 331 25.90 30.55 -8.42
C TYR A 331 25.39 31.61 -9.41
N THR A 332 25.48 31.32 -10.70
CA THR A 332 24.86 32.11 -11.78
C THR A 332 23.69 31.32 -12.35
N ALA A 333 22.53 31.96 -12.48
CA ALA A 333 21.34 31.28 -12.98
C ALA A 333 21.51 30.83 -14.44
N VAL A 334 21.19 29.57 -14.71
CA VAL A 334 21.30 28.95 -16.05
C VAL A 334 19.95 28.83 -16.76
N ALA A 335 18.85 29.16 -16.07
CA ALA A 335 17.49 29.16 -16.59
C ALA A 335 16.60 30.18 -15.85
N ALA A 336 15.50 30.60 -16.49
CA ALA A 336 14.53 31.55 -15.95
C ALA A 336 13.76 31.04 -14.70
N THR A 337 13.90 29.76 -14.37
CA THR A 337 13.32 29.11 -13.17
C THR A 337 14.38 28.69 -12.15
N SER A 338 15.62 29.18 -12.27
CA SER A 338 16.70 28.82 -11.36
C SER A 338 16.37 29.20 -9.92
N GLY A 339 16.59 28.28 -8.98
CA GLY A 339 16.46 28.50 -7.53
C GLY A 339 17.77 28.26 -6.79
N VAL A 340 17.89 28.80 -5.58
CA VAL A 340 18.98 28.56 -4.63
C VAL A 340 18.38 28.14 -3.29
N GLU A 341 18.86 27.03 -2.72
CA GLU A 341 18.44 26.56 -1.40
C GLU A 341 19.34 27.15 -0.30
N VAL A 342 18.76 27.55 0.83
CA VAL A 342 19.50 28.01 2.01
C VAL A 342 19.36 26.96 3.12
N LEU A 343 20.34 26.07 3.21
CA LEU A 343 20.35 24.95 4.16
C LEU A 343 21.08 25.34 5.46
N GLY A 344 20.50 24.98 6.61
CA GLY A 344 21.17 25.09 7.90
C GLY A 344 22.25 24.01 8.08
N GLY A 345 23.45 24.40 8.49
CA GLY A 345 24.50 23.46 8.90
C GLY A 345 24.24 22.83 10.27
N THR A 346 25.15 22.00 10.78
CA THR A 346 25.02 21.40 12.11
C THR A 346 24.86 22.47 13.20
N GLY A 347 23.74 22.45 13.93
CA GLY A 347 23.42 23.42 14.99
C GLY A 347 22.78 24.73 14.48
N VAL A 348 22.47 24.83 13.18
CA VAL A 348 21.76 25.96 12.57
C VAL A 348 20.52 25.44 11.84
N THR A 349 19.36 26.03 12.10
CA THR A 349 18.12 25.78 11.36
C THR A 349 17.74 27.01 10.55
N THR A 350 17.27 26.79 9.32
CA THR A 350 16.78 27.82 8.41
C THR A 350 15.30 27.57 8.13
N ALA A 351 14.48 28.62 8.18
CA ALA A 351 13.04 28.54 7.93
C ALA A 351 12.58 29.72 7.07
N LEU A 352 11.93 29.43 5.95
CA LEU A 352 11.34 30.43 5.07
C LEU A 352 9.82 30.33 5.14
N VAL A 353 9.15 31.42 5.53
CA VAL A 353 7.69 31.52 5.50
C VAL A 353 7.31 32.76 4.72
N SER A 354 6.59 32.58 3.61
CA SER A 354 6.31 33.64 2.63
C SER A 354 7.62 34.31 2.16
N ASN A 355 7.81 35.59 2.46
CA ASN A 355 8.96 36.41 2.05
C ASN A 355 9.98 36.67 3.17
N GLN A 356 9.89 35.97 4.31
CA GLN A 356 10.81 36.16 5.43
C GLN A 356 11.62 34.87 5.69
N LEU A 357 12.95 35.00 5.61
CA LEU A 357 13.90 33.94 5.97
C LEU A 357 14.40 34.17 7.40
N THR A 358 14.20 33.17 8.25
CA THR A 358 14.72 33.13 9.62
C THR A 358 15.84 32.11 9.71
N ILE A 359 16.97 32.49 10.31
CA ILE A 359 18.12 31.61 10.57
C ILE A 359 18.35 31.58 12.08
N THR A 360 18.31 30.40 12.68
CA THR A 360 18.47 30.21 14.12
C THR A 360 19.65 29.28 14.38
N ALA A 361 20.58 29.69 15.24
CA ALA A 361 21.71 28.87 15.64
C ALA A 361 21.60 28.53 17.14
N GLU A 362 21.55 27.25 17.49
CA GLU A 362 21.54 26.78 18.87
C GLU A 362 22.95 26.42 19.31
N LEU A 363 23.74 27.44 19.68
CA LEU A 363 25.06 27.26 20.29
C LEU A 363 25.04 27.87 21.71
N GLY A 364 24.68 27.06 22.70
CA GLY A 364 24.54 27.48 24.09
C GLY A 364 25.88 27.83 24.77
N MET A 365 26.22 29.11 24.81
CA MET A 365 27.06 29.73 25.85
C MET A 365 26.40 31.03 26.29
N LYS A 366 26.42 31.34 27.58
CA LYS A 366 25.89 32.61 28.09
C LYS A 366 26.60 33.78 27.41
N ILE A 367 25.84 34.82 27.04
CA ILE A 367 26.37 36.05 26.42
C ILE A 367 27.53 36.59 27.26
N GLY A 368 28.68 36.81 26.60
CA GLY A 368 29.89 37.37 27.22
C GLY A 368 30.96 36.36 27.68
N GLN A 369 30.82 35.05 27.38
CA GLN A 369 31.88 34.06 27.66
C GLN A 369 32.66 33.61 26.41
N ASN A 370 33.98 33.49 26.55
CA ASN A 370 34.93 33.28 25.45
C ASN A 370 35.51 31.85 25.50
N LYS A 371 35.62 31.18 24.35
CA LYS A 371 36.07 29.78 24.18
C LYS A 371 37.61 29.61 24.22
N ASN A 372 38.29 30.07 25.27
CA ASN A 372 39.75 29.87 25.37
C ASN A 372 40.09 28.42 25.77
N GLU A 373 41.19 27.90 25.22
CA GLU A 373 41.48 26.48 24.96
C GLU A 373 41.53 25.49 26.14
N ASN A 374 41.45 25.94 27.39
CA ASN A 374 41.55 25.05 28.56
C ASN A 374 40.43 25.23 29.60
N GLY A 375 39.36 25.96 29.28
CA GLY A 375 38.21 26.06 30.19
C GLY A 375 37.47 24.74 30.34
N LYS A 376 37.05 24.39 31.56
CA LYS A 376 36.13 23.26 31.82
C LYS A 376 34.74 23.81 32.13
N VAL A 377 33.72 22.95 32.07
CA VAL A 377 32.31 23.36 32.20
C VAL A 377 31.71 22.82 33.49
N ILE A 378 30.96 23.66 34.21
CA ILE A 378 30.06 23.23 35.29
C ILE A 378 28.62 23.33 34.79
N PHE A 379 27.79 22.36 35.18
CA PHE A 379 26.35 22.36 34.93
C PHE A 379 25.66 23.22 35.99
N CYS A 380 24.92 24.23 35.55
CA CYS A 380 24.09 25.05 36.43
C CYS A 380 22.69 24.43 36.55
N ASP A 381 22.04 24.62 37.70
CA ASP A 381 20.69 24.09 37.97
C ASP A 381 19.62 24.60 36.99
N ASN A 382 19.88 25.70 36.30
CA ASN A 382 18.99 26.26 35.27
C ASN A 382 19.20 25.63 33.88
N GLY A 383 19.96 24.53 33.77
CA GLY A 383 20.20 23.80 32.52
C GLY A 383 21.22 24.46 31.58
N THR A 384 21.93 25.50 32.03
CA THR A 384 22.95 26.19 31.23
C THR A 384 24.38 25.75 31.59
N PHE A 385 25.30 25.98 30.67
CA PHE A 385 26.73 25.70 30.83
C PHE A 385 27.48 26.97 31.25
N GLU A 386 28.36 26.85 32.24
CA GLU A 386 29.28 27.92 32.66
C GLU A 386 30.74 27.48 32.56
N ARG A 387 31.59 28.29 31.93
CA ARG A 387 33.04 28.04 31.82
C ARG A 387 33.73 28.42 33.13
N VAL A 388 34.51 27.50 33.69
CA VAL A 388 35.36 27.70 34.87
C VAL A 388 36.84 27.55 34.53
N ALA A 389 37.69 28.07 35.42
CA ALA A 389 39.13 28.18 35.22
C ALA A 389 39.86 26.81 35.16
N SER A 390 39.32 25.78 35.83
CA SER A 390 39.87 24.42 35.86
C SER A 390 38.75 23.38 36.05
N SER A 391 39.08 22.10 36.25
CA SER A 391 38.07 21.07 36.56
C SER A 391 37.21 21.50 37.75
N GLY A 392 35.89 21.49 37.54
CA GLY A 392 34.94 22.20 38.39
C GLY A 392 34.08 21.28 39.26
N ILE A 393 33.91 21.61 40.54
CA ILE A 393 32.94 20.99 41.44
C ILE A 393 32.07 22.08 42.06
N GLY A 394 30.78 21.84 42.27
CA GLY A 394 29.88 22.88 42.79
C GLY A 394 28.92 22.39 43.87
N TRP A 395 28.54 23.32 44.73
CA TRP A 395 27.48 23.15 45.74
C TRP A 395 26.53 24.34 45.73
N ASN A 396 25.28 24.05 46.08
CA ASN A 396 24.31 25.06 46.53
C ASN A 396 24.35 25.14 48.05
N ILE A 397 24.54 26.36 48.56
CA ILE A 397 24.63 26.64 49.99
C ILE A 397 23.29 27.18 50.47
N GLY A 398 22.75 26.54 51.49
CA GLY A 398 21.60 26.98 52.28
C GLY A 398 22.02 27.29 53.72
N ALA A 399 21.05 27.64 54.57
CA ALA A 399 21.30 27.87 55.99
C ALA A 399 20.16 27.29 56.84
N ASN A 400 20.50 26.86 58.06
CA ASN A 400 19.55 26.58 59.11
C ASN A 400 19.56 27.73 60.12
N GLY A 401 18.71 28.74 59.86
CA GLY A 401 18.71 30.00 60.59
C GLY A 401 20.10 30.63 60.67
N SER A 402 20.44 31.21 61.82
CA SER A 402 21.78 31.75 62.12
C SER A 402 22.73 30.73 62.74
N SER A 403 22.40 29.43 62.69
CA SER A 403 23.10 28.38 63.45
C SER A 403 24.11 27.58 62.62
N ALA A 404 23.84 27.31 61.35
CA ALA A 404 24.74 26.56 60.47
C ALA A 404 24.48 26.80 58.98
N TYR A 405 25.52 26.66 58.15
CA TYR A 405 25.38 26.45 56.72
C TYR A 405 25.02 24.99 56.40
N THR A 406 24.24 24.80 55.34
CA THR A 406 23.94 23.50 54.74
C THR A 406 24.39 23.48 53.28
N PHE A 407 24.76 22.32 52.76
CA PHE A 407 25.27 22.17 51.39
C PHE A 407 24.50 21.09 50.63
N ASN A 408 24.19 21.35 49.37
CA ASN A 408 23.63 20.39 48.44
C ASN A 408 24.52 20.31 47.20
N GLY A 409 25.02 19.13 46.89
CA GLY A 409 25.87 18.89 45.73
C GLY A 409 27.10 18.06 46.06
N ALA A 410 27.78 17.58 45.01
CA ALA A 410 29.07 16.89 45.06
C ALA A 410 29.30 15.98 46.29
N GLY A 411 28.38 15.06 46.53
CA GLY A 411 28.52 14.02 47.55
C GLY A 411 28.22 14.45 48.99
N VAL A 412 27.76 15.69 49.24
CA VAL A 412 27.34 16.16 50.57
C VAL A 412 25.82 16.13 50.69
N ALA A 413 25.30 15.61 51.80
CA ALA A 413 23.86 15.52 52.07
C ALA A 413 23.29 16.86 52.60
N THR A 414 22.06 17.18 52.22
CA THR A 414 21.41 18.49 52.50
C THR A 414 21.16 18.79 53.98
N THR A 415 21.31 17.79 54.86
CA THR A 415 21.07 17.89 56.30
C THR A 415 22.33 18.10 57.12
N ASP A 416 23.52 18.00 56.52
CA ASP A 416 24.77 18.15 57.25
C ASP A 416 24.99 19.62 57.61
N ALA A 417 25.06 19.89 58.92
CA ALA A 417 25.30 21.23 59.45
C ALA A 417 26.80 21.51 59.50
N ASN A 418 27.24 22.57 58.81
CA ASN A 418 28.66 22.96 58.68
C ASN A 418 29.62 21.78 58.35
N PRO A 419 29.38 21.01 57.28
CA PRO A 419 30.23 19.86 56.93
C PRO A 419 31.67 20.28 56.62
N THR A 420 32.65 19.43 56.94
CA THR A 420 34.01 19.64 56.43
C THR A 420 34.05 19.33 54.94
N LEU A 421 34.53 20.28 54.13
CA LEU A 421 34.68 20.09 52.69
C LEU A 421 36.15 19.86 52.34
N TYR A 422 36.40 18.89 51.47
CA TYR A 422 37.75 18.55 50.98
C TYR A 422 37.92 19.10 49.57
N LEU A 423 38.90 19.98 49.40
CA LEU A 423 39.15 20.68 48.15
C LEU A 423 40.54 20.32 47.60
N TYR A 424 40.59 19.84 46.37
CA TYR A 424 41.81 19.45 45.69
C TYR A 424 42.50 20.66 45.07
N ARG A 425 43.83 20.68 45.21
CA ARG A 425 44.66 21.69 44.56
C ARG A 425 44.53 21.66 43.04
N GLY A 426 44.42 22.85 42.44
CA GLY A 426 44.24 23.05 40.99
C GLY A 426 42.82 22.84 40.47
N PHE A 427 41.82 22.62 41.34
CA PHE A 427 40.40 22.55 40.97
C PHE A 427 39.67 23.85 41.30
N THR A 428 38.60 24.12 40.56
CA THR A 428 37.73 25.28 40.78
C THR A 428 36.44 24.84 41.45
N TYR A 429 36.14 25.42 42.59
CA TYR A 429 34.94 25.15 43.36
C TYR A 429 33.94 26.27 43.20
N ARG A 430 32.69 25.93 42.90
CA ARG A 430 31.58 26.87 42.76
C ARG A 430 30.67 26.76 43.98
N PHE A 431 30.66 27.80 44.79
CA PHE A 431 29.80 27.93 45.95
C PHE A 431 28.64 28.86 45.62
N ASN A 432 27.47 28.30 45.34
CA ASN A 432 26.28 29.07 45.05
C ASN A 432 25.52 29.36 46.33
N ASN A 433 25.77 30.51 46.94
CA ASN A 433 25.08 30.94 48.14
C ASN A 433 23.66 31.37 47.82
N THR A 434 22.69 30.50 48.10
CA THR A 434 21.27 30.79 47.88
C THR A 434 20.65 31.61 49.01
N THR A 435 21.40 31.87 50.08
CA THR A 435 20.92 32.59 51.26
C THR A 435 21.09 34.11 51.16
N GLY A 436 21.87 34.61 50.20
CA GLY A 436 22.02 36.05 49.98
C GLY A 436 22.79 36.79 51.07
N ALA A 437 22.54 38.11 51.13
CA ALA A 437 23.07 39.02 52.15
C ALA A 437 22.73 38.62 53.59
N SER A 438 21.73 37.76 53.81
CA SER A 438 21.38 37.27 55.15
C SER A 438 22.46 36.37 55.75
N HIS A 439 23.18 35.62 54.92
CA HIS A 439 24.34 34.83 55.37
C HIS A 439 25.46 34.83 54.32
N PRO A 440 26.26 35.92 54.20
CA PRO A 440 27.36 36.00 53.25
C PRO A 440 28.40 34.92 53.53
N PHE A 441 28.70 34.11 52.51
CA PHE A 441 29.63 32.98 52.58
C PHE A 441 31.06 33.47 52.35
N GLU A 442 31.87 33.46 53.40
CA GLU A 442 33.25 33.96 53.36
C GLU A 442 34.25 32.83 53.58
N ILE A 443 35.32 32.80 52.79
CA ILE A 443 36.43 31.88 52.99
C ILE A 443 37.59 32.62 53.66
N LYS A 444 38.06 32.10 54.80
CA LYS A 444 38.99 32.75 55.71
C LYS A 444 40.17 31.86 56.08
N VAL A 445 41.31 32.49 56.35
CA VAL A 445 42.53 31.77 56.78
C VAL A 445 42.36 31.03 58.12
N SER A 446 41.50 31.54 58.99
CA SER A 446 41.15 30.97 60.29
C SER A 446 39.79 31.52 60.78
N ALA A 447 39.22 30.96 61.84
CA ALA A 447 37.97 31.46 62.42
C ALA A 447 38.10 32.94 62.82
N GLY A 448 37.22 33.79 62.30
CA GLY A 448 37.25 35.25 62.48
C GLY A 448 38.45 35.96 61.83
N GLY A 449 39.29 35.24 61.07
CA GLY A 449 40.50 35.76 60.44
C GLY A 449 40.23 36.53 59.14
N ALA A 450 41.32 36.92 58.47
CA ALA A 450 41.24 37.58 57.17
C ALA A 450 40.66 36.65 56.09
N LEU A 451 40.00 37.25 55.10
CA LEU A 451 39.56 36.53 53.90
C LEU A 451 40.78 35.99 53.15
N ILE A 452 40.64 34.79 52.58
CA ILE A 452 41.54 34.39 51.51
C ILE A 452 41.11 35.13 50.23
N THR A 453 42.08 35.65 49.49
CA THR A 453 41.82 36.37 48.24
C THR A 453 42.47 35.68 47.05
N ASP A 454 43.52 34.90 47.27
CA ASP A 454 44.17 34.15 46.21
C ASP A 454 43.27 33.00 45.75
N GLY A 455 43.06 32.92 44.43
CA GLY A 455 42.16 31.97 43.81
C GLY A 455 40.65 32.20 44.04
N VAL A 456 40.25 33.15 44.91
CA VAL A 456 38.84 33.45 45.20
C VAL A 456 38.32 34.58 44.33
N SER A 457 37.12 34.40 43.78
CA SER A 457 36.43 35.40 42.97
C SER A 457 34.92 35.25 43.08
N GLY A 458 34.15 36.20 42.54
CA GLY A 458 32.69 36.18 42.63
C GLY A 458 32.17 36.94 43.86
N ASP A 459 31.00 36.55 44.33
CA ASP A 459 30.22 37.30 45.33
C ASP A 459 29.90 36.40 46.53
N THR A 460 30.22 36.86 47.75
CA THR A 460 29.94 36.14 49.00
C THR A 460 28.44 35.99 49.25
N GLU A 461 27.62 36.90 48.72
CA GLU A 461 26.16 36.86 48.84
C GLU A 461 25.50 36.05 47.71
N GLY A 462 26.27 35.65 46.70
CA GLY A 462 25.78 34.92 45.53
C GLY A 462 26.70 33.77 45.18
N ILE A 463 27.20 33.75 43.94
CA ILE A 463 28.10 32.69 43.50
C ILE A 463 29.54 33.12 43.76
N GLN A 464 30.23 32.38 44.62
CA GLN A 464 31.64 32.52 44.87
C GLN A 464 32.41 31.34 44.28
N TYR A 465 33.53 31.64 43.63
CA TYR A 465 34.45 30.65 43.10
C TYR A 465 35.71 30.61 43.92
N TYR A 466 36.22 29.41 44.15
CA TYR A 466 37.57 29.23 44.67
C TYR A 466 38.35 28.25 43.80
N THR A 467 39.33 28.76 43.06
CA THR A 467 40.33 27.93 42.38
C THR A 467 41.50 27.73 43.32
N VAL A 468 41.66 26.51 43.82
CA VAL A 468 42.70 26.23 44.82
C VAL A 468 44.07 26.30 44.15
N PRO A 469 45.01 27.15 44.62
CA PRO A 469 46.35 27.23 44.06
C PRO A 469 47.08 25.88 44.13
N MET A 470 47.80 25.51 43.07
CA MET A 470 48.51 24.23 43.00
C MET A 470 49.68 24.13 43.99
N ASP A 471 50.29 25.26 44.30
CA ASP A 471 51.41 25.42 45.21
C ASP A 471 50.99 25.57 46.69
N LEU A 472 49.69 25.61 46.98
CA LEU A 472 49.20 25.60 48.35
C LEU A 472 49.62 24.29 49.04
N ALA A 473 50.03 24.37 50.31
CA ALA A 473 50.49 23.20 51.06
C ALA A 473 49.34 22.21 51.31
N ALA A 474 49.55 20.92 51.00
CA ALA A 474 48.56 19.88 51.29
C ALA A 474 48.32 19.77 52.80
N GLY A 475 47.06 19.59 53.20
CA GLY A 475 46.63 19.59 54.59
C GLY A 475 46.41 21.00 55.17
N THR A 476 46.52 22.06 54.37
CA THR A 476 46.09 23.41 54.79
C THR A 476 44.60 23.40 55.08
N THR A 477 44.20 23.86 56.26
CA THR A 477 42.78 23.97 56.63
C THR A 477 42.38 25.44 56.74
N TYR A 478 41.50 25.86 55.84
CA TYR A 478 40.81 27.15 55.91
C TYR A 478 39.44 26.99 56.51
N LYS A 479 38.80 28.12 56.82
CA LYS A 479 37.42 28.15 57.31
C LYS A 479 36.51 28.76 56.26
N TYR A 480 35.35 28.16 56.06
CA TYR A 480 34.24 28.93 55.53
C TYR A 480 33.39 29.41 56.69
N GLN A 481 32.98 30.67 56.68
CA GLN A 481 32.31 31.31 57.80
C GLN A 481 31.31 32.35 57.30
N CYS A 482 30.22 32.56 58.05
CA CYS A 482 29.30 33.64 57.78
C CYS A 482 29.95 35.00 58.08
N GLY A 483 29.82 35.95 57.16
CA GLY A 483 30.34 37.31 57.33
C GLY A 483 29.58 38.15 58.37
N VAL A 484 28.37 37.74 58.77
CA VAL A 484 27.59 38.45 59.79
C VAL A 484 28.19 38.19 61.18
N PRO A 485 28.66 39.22 61.92
CA PRO A 485 29.40 39.02 63.17
C PRO A 485 28.61 38.30 64.28
N SER A 486 27.28 38.35 64.26
CA SER A 486 26.42 37.64 65.23
C SER A 486 26.19 36.16 64.88
N HIS A 487 26.57 35.70 63.69
CA HIS A 487 26.38 34.31 63.22
C HIS A 487 27.61 33.44 63.48
N VAL A 488 28.12 33.49 64.72
CA VAL A 488 29.43 32.90 65.09
C VAL A 488 29.50 31.38 64.93
N ASN A 489 28.35 30.69 64.92
CA ASN A 489 28.27 29.23 64.80
C ASN A 489 28.19 28.74 63.34
N MET A 490 28.00 29.65 62.37
CA MET A 490 27.99 29.31 60.95
C MET A 490 29.41 29.25 60.41
N ILE A 491 30.13 28.22 60.79
CA ILE A 491 31.54 28.02 60.43
C ILE A 491 31.85 26.54 60.25
N GLY A 492 32.60 26.22 59.20
CA GLY A 492 33.12 24.87 58.95
C GLY A 492 34.50 24.88 58.30
N ASP A 493 35.06 23.69 58.12
CA ASP A 493 36.41 23.49 57.60
C ASP A 493 36.44 23.29 56.08
N LEU A 494 37.40 23.95 55.41
CA LEU A 494 37.86 23.62 54.07
C LEU A 494 39.26 23.01 54.18
N VAL A 495 39.36 21.70 54.01
CA VAL A 495 40.63 20.98 54.05
C VAL A 495 41.17 20.84 52.64
N ILE A 496 42.35 21.41 52.39
CA ILE A 496 43.00 21.35 51.09
C ILE A 496 43.79 20.04 50.96
N VAL A 497 43.51 19.27 49.92
CA VAL A 497 44.13 17.97 49.62
C VAL A 497 44.98 17.99 48.35
#